data_AF-A0A503BBW4-F1
#
_entry.id   AF-A0A503BBW4-F1
#
_cell.length_a   1.000
_cell.length_b   1.000
_cell.length_c   1.000
_cell.angle_alpha   90.00
_cell.angle_beta   90.00
_cell.angle_gamma   90.00
#
_symmetry.space_group_name_H-M   'P 1'
#
loop_
_entity.id
_entity.type
_entity.pdbx_description
1 polymer ?
#
loop_
_entity_poly.entity_id
_entity_poly.type
_entity_poly.pdbx_seq_one_letter_code
_entity_poly.pdbx_strand_id
1 'polypeptide(L)' 'MPPRETPLQMAERHVCQGEALITRQRALIDRLARDGHPTDEARKLLREFLEAQAEHVAHWQRLLNSN' A
#
# COMPACT_ATOMS: atom_id res chain seq x y z
N MET A 1 -11.87 17.13 -20.43
CA MET A 1 -10.92 16.67 -19.39
C MET A 1 -11.69 15.84 -18.38
N PRO A 2 -11.15 14.72 -17.89
CA PRO A 2 -11.76 14.04 -16.75
C PRO A 2 -11.80 15.02 -15.56
N PRO A 3 -12.82 14.94 -14.69
CA PRO A 3 -12.86 15.75 -13.48
C PRO A 3 -11.60 15.50 -12.64
N ARG A 4 -11.06 16.56 -12.02
CA ARG A 4 -9.94 16.42 -11.09
C ARG A 4 -10.41 15.60 -9.88
N GLU A 5 -9.65 14.59 -9.48
CA GLU A 5 -9.92 13.82 -8.27
C GLU A 5 -10.02 14.76 -7.06
N THR A 6 -11.03 14.55 -6.20
CA THR A 6 -11.07 15.22 -4.89
C THR A 6 -9.97 14.66 -3.98
N PRO A 7 -9.56 15.39 -2.93
CA PRO A 7 -8.62 14.86 -1.94
C PRO A 7 -9.06 13.51 -1.35
N LEU A 8 -10.37 13.32 -1.12
CA LEU A 8 -10.93 12.07 -0.62
C LEU A 8 -10.79 10.93 -1.64
N GLN A 9 -11.12 11.17 -2.91
CA GLN A 9 -10.98 10.19 -3.99
C GLN A 9 -9.51 9.79 -4.20
N MET A 10 -8.59 10.76 -4.14
CA MET A 10 -7.16 10.50 -4.25
C MET A 10 -6.66 9.66 -3.06
N ALA A 11 -7.08 9.97 -1.83
CA ALA A 11 -6.71 9.20 -0.65
C ALA A 11 -7.25 7.77 -0.69
N GLU A 12 -8.51 7.58 -1.10
CA GLU A 12 -9.12 6.27 -1.31
C GLU A 12 -8.34 5.46 -2.35
N ARG A 13 -8.01 6.08 -3.50
CA ARG A 13 -7.20 5.43 -4.54
C ARG A 13 -5.84 4.99 -4.01
N HIS A 14 -5.13 5.81 -3.24
CA HIS A 14 -3.84 5.43 -2.66
C HIS A 14 -3.96 4.26 -1.68
N VAL A 15 -5.01 4.23 -0.86
CA VAL A 15 -5.29 3.09 0.04
C VAL A 15 -5.47 1.81 -0.78
N CYS A 16 -6.34 1.81 -1.79
CA CYS A 16 -6.61 0.62 -2.61
C CYS A 16 -5.37 0.17 -3.41
N GLN A 17 -4.62 1.11 -3.99
CA GLN A 17 -3.42 0.79 -4.75
C GLN A 17 -2.32 0.19 -3.86
N GLY A 18 -2.13 0.74 -2.66
CA GLY A 18 -1.13 0.22 -1.73
C GLY A 18 -1.50 -1.17 -1.17
N GLU A 19 -2.77 -1.43 -0.87
CA GLU A 19 -3.24 -2.77 -0.46
C GLU A 19 -2.97 -3.84 -1.54
N ALA A 20 -3.27 -3.51 -2.80
CA ALA A 20 -3.01 -4.39 -3.94
C ALA A 20 -1.51 -4.67 -4.11
N LEU A 21 -0.67 -3.64 -3.97
CA LEU A 21 0.79 -3.77 -4.06
C LEU A 21 1.35 -4.61 -2.91
N ILE A 22 0.93 -4.37 -1.67
CA ILE A 22 1.36 -5.14 -0.49
C ILE A 22 0.99 -6.62 -0.63
N THR A 23 -0.22 -6.90 -1.09
CA THR A 23 -0.69 -8.27 -1.35
C THR A 23 0.19 -8.97 -2.38
N ARG A 24 0.51 -8.29 -3.48
CA ARG A 24 1.41 -8.81 -4.51
C ARG A 24 2.83 -9.03 -4.00
N GLN A 25 3.37 -8.10 -3.22
CA GLN A 25 4.73 -8.21 -2.66
C GLN A 25 4.84 -9.37 -1.67
N ARG A 26 3.83 -9.59 -0.83
CA ARG A 26 3.79 -10.76 0.06
C ARG A 26 3.83 -12.07 -0.73
N ALA A 27 2.99 -12.20 -1.76
CA ALA A 27 2.99 -13.39 -2.61
C ALA A 27 4.33 -13.61 -3.33
N LEU A 28 5.01 -12.55 -3.76
CA LEU A 28 6.33 -12.63 -4.39
C LEU A 28 7.40 -13.06 -3.39
N ILE A 29 7.42 -12.49 -2.18
CA ILE A 29 8.35 -12.87 -1.11
C ILE A 29 8.15 -14.33 -0.74
N ASP A 30 6.90 -14.79 -0.60
CA ASP A 30 6.62 -16.19 -0.28
C ASP A 30 7.11 -17.13 -1.38
N ARG A 31 6.97 -16.73 -2.65
CA ARG A 31 7.53 -17.50 -3.78
C ARG A 31 9.05 -17.56 -3.72
N LEU A 32 9.71 -16.41 -3.56
CA LEU A 32 11.17 -16.34 -3.47
C LEU A 32 11.71 -17.19 -2.31
N ALA A 33 11.05 -17.13 -1.14
CA ALA A 33 11.42 -17.92 0.02
C ALA A 33 11.29 -19.43 -0.23
N ARG A 34 10.21 -19.87 -0.89
CA ARG A 34 10.01 -21.28 -1.27
C ARG A 34 11.08 -21.77 -2.25
N ASP A 35 11.50 -20.91 -3.17
CA ASP A 35 12.51 -21.21 -4.18
C ASP A 35 13.95 -21.11 -3.62
N GLY A 36 14.11 -20.80 -2.33
CA GLY A 36 15.42 -20.73 -1.66
C GLY A 36 16.19 -19.42 -1.90
N HIS A 37 15.54 -18.40 -2.46
CA HIS A 37 16.15 -17.09 -2.67
C HIS A 37 16.20 -16.27 -1.38
N PRO A 38 17.22 -15.41 -1.21
CA PRO A 38 17.28 -14.47 -0.08
C PRO A 38 16.11 -13.48 -0.16
N THR A 39 15.43 -13.26 0.96
CA THR A 39 14.25 -12.38 1.03
C THR A 39 14.36 -11.24 2.05
N ASP A 40 15.51 -11.08 2.71
CA ASP A 40 15.65 -10.13 3.82
C ASP A 40 15.40 -8.68 3.40
N GLU A 41 16.00 -8.25 2.29
CA GLU A 41 15.76 -6.90 1.75
C GLU A 41 14.34 -6.72 1.23
N ALA A 42 13.76 -7.75 0.60
CA ALA A 42 12.37 -7.70 0.13
C ALA A 42 11.39 -7.57 1.32
N ARG A 43 11.66 -8.27 2.43
CA ARG A 43 10.90 -8.16 3.68
C ARG A 43 11.08 -6.80 4.34
N LYS A 44 12.27 -6.18 4.23
CA LYS A 44 12.53 -4.82 4.70
C LYS A 44 11.71 -3.80 3.93
N LEU A 45 11.76 -3.86 2.60
CA LEU A 45 10.95 -3.00 1.74
C LEU A 45 9.44 -3.21 1.97
N LEU A 46 8.99 -4.44 2.21
CA LEU A 46 7.60 -4.70 2.56
C LEU A 46 7.18 -3.99 3.86
N ARG A 47 8.06 -3.85 4.85
CA ARG A 47 7.76 -3.09 6.07
C ARG A 47 7.57 -1.61 5.78
N GLU A 48 8.42 -1.03 4.94
CA GLU A 48 8.30 0.38 4.51
C GLU A 48 6.96 0.62 3.78
N PHE A 49 6.53 -0.32 2.94
CA PHE A 49 5.20 -0.24 2.30
C PHE A 49 4.04 -0.35 3.30
N LEU A 50 4.16 -1.19 4.31
CA LEU A 50 3.14 -1.30 5.36
C LEU A 50 3.03 -0.01 6.19
N GLU A 51 4.16 0.63 6.49
CA GLU A 51 4.19 1.94 7.16
C GLU A 51 3.53 3.02 6.31
N ALA A 52 3.90 3.13 5.03
CA ALA A 52 3.26 4.07 4.10
C ALA A 52 1.75 3.81 3.93
N GLN A 53 1.33 2.54 3.89
CA GLN A 53 -0.09 2.18 3.84
C GLN A 53 -0.84 2.66 5.08
N ALA A 54 -0.24 2.53 6.27
CA ALA A 54 -0.85 3.03 7.50
C ALA A 54 -1.05 4.55 7.45
N GLU A 55 -0.10 5.30 6.89
CA GLU A 55 -0.24 6.74 6.69
C GLU A 55 -1.35 7.09 5.69
N HIS A 56 -1.47 6.34 4.60
CA HIS A 56 -2.55 6.52 3.63
C HIS A 56 -3.92 6.25 4.23
N VAL A 57 -4.08 5.17 5.00
CA VAL A 57 -5.33 4.83 5.70
C VAL A 57 -5.67 5.92 6.73
N ALA A 58 -4.69 6.36 7.53
CA ALA A 58 -4.89 7.43 8.50
C ALA A 58 -5.29 8.75 7.82
N HIS A 59 -4.70 9.07 6.66
CA HIS A 59 -5.07 10.26 5.91
C HIS A 59 -6.49 10.18 5.36
N TRP A 60 -6.88 9.03 4.77
CA TRP A 60 -8.23 8.79 4.27
C TRP A 60 -9.28 8.90 5.39
N GLN A 61 -9.02 8.29 6.55
CA GLN A 61 -9.88 8.39 7.73
C GLN A 61 -10.05 9.84 8.22
N ARG A 62 -8.95 10.63 8.23
CA ARG A 62 -9.05 12.06 8.57
C ARG A 62 -9.94 12.82 7.60
N LEU A 63 -9.83 12.56 6.29
CA LEU A 63 -10.66 13.22 5.28
C LEU A 63 -12.13 12.81 5.37
N LEU A 64 -12.43 11.54 5.64
CA LEU A 64 -13.80 11.07 5.85
C LEU A 64 -14.46 11.73 7.06
N ASN A 65 -13.73 11.90 8.16
CA ASN A 65 -14.26 12.47 9.40
C ASN A 65 -14.30 14.02 9.38
N SER A 66 -13.74 14.66 8.36
CA SER A 66 -13.71 16.12 8.22
C SER A 66 -14.79 16.65 7.26
N ASN A 67 -15.71 15.78 6.80
CA ASN A 67 -16.69 16.05 5.77
C ASN A 67 -18.12 15.84 6.28
#